data_AF-A0A0D0AUT6-F1
#
_entry.id   AF-A0A0D0AUT6-F1
#
_cell.length_a   1.000
_cell.length_b   1.000
_cell.length_c   1.000
_cell.angle_alpha   90.00
_cell.angle_beta   90.00
_cell.angle_gamma   90.00
#
_symmetry.space_group_name_H-M   'P 1'
#
loop_
_entity.id
_entity.type
_entity.pdbx_description
1 polymer ?
#
loop_
_entity_poly.entity_id
_entity_poly.type
_entity_poly.pdbx_seq_one_letter_code
_entity_poly.pdbx_strand_id
1 'polypeptide(L)'
;MTLVFTVTSSEGEDFTVEKDVAFCSLLLRNILEDIGPSSDPIPLPNVSTAALKKVLEYCTIHCGEEPPDPDEDDTRKREITFNDWECQFIAVDQEFLFEIILAANYLDIKGLIDLGCKQLALMIQGKSTEEI
;
A
#
# COMPACT_ATOMS: atom_id res chain seq x y z
N MET A 1 -8.84 19.34 -14.70
CA MET A 1 -8.24 19.58 -13.37
C MET A 1 -8.32 18.28 -12.62
N THR A 2 -7.19 17.69 -12.27
CA THR A 2 -7.16 16.56 -11.34
C THR A 2 -7.40 17.10 -9.94
N LEU A 3 -8.34 16.50 -9.20
CA LEU A 3 -8.59 16.89 -7.81
C LEU A 3 -7.45 16.34 -6.96
N VAL A 4 -6.87 17.17 -6.11
CA VAL A 4 -5.75 16.79 -5.23
C VAL A 4 -6.16 16.96 -3.77
N PHE A 5 -5.61 16.11 -2.92
CA PHE A 5 -5.85 16.09 -1.49
C PHE A 5 -4.51 16.07 -0.75
N THR A 6 -4.52 16.54 0.50
CA THR A 6 -3.35 16.47 1.37
C THR A 6 -3.56 15.37 2.40
N VAL A 7 -2.59 14.49 2.55
CA VAL A 7 -2.51 13.52 3.65
C VAL A 7 -1.28 13.81 4.50
N THR A 8 -1.38 13.65 5.81
CA THR A 8 -0.28 13.95 6.75
C THR A 8 0.19 12.68 7.43
N SER A 9 1.48 12.38 7.39
CA SER A 9 2.07 11.22 8.08
C SER A 9 1.99 11.35 9.60
N SER A 10 2.27 10.26 10.32
CA SER A 10 2.36 10.26 11.78
C SER A 10 3.46 11.19 12.33
N GLU A 11 4.44 11.53 11.50
CA GLU A 11 5.57 12.40 11.83
C GLU A 11 5.30 13.87 11.43
N GLY A 12 4.10 14.17 10.89
CA GLY A 12 3.67 15.52 10.54
C GLY A 12 4.13 16.00 9.17
N GLU A 13 4.60 15.11 8.28
CA GLU A 13 4.94 15.46 6.89
C GLU A 13 3.70 15.38 5.99
N ASP A 14 3.44 16.45 5.24
CA ASP A 14 2.31 16.57 4.33
C ASP A 14 2.64 16.08 2.92
N PHE A 15 1.70 15.34 2.32
CA PHE A 15 1.79 14.81 0.97
C PHE A 15 0.57 15.21 0.15
N THR A 16 0.81 15.89 -0.98
CA THR A 16 -0.24 16.17 -1.95
C THR A 16 -0.39 14.98 -2.90
N VAL A 17 -1.58 14.41 -2.95
CA VAL A 17 -1.91 13.22 -3.73
C VAL A 17 -3.09 13.49 -4.66
N GLU A 18 -3.03 12.94 -5.87
CA GLU A 18 -4.15 12.99 -6.80
C GLU A 18 -5.29 12.08 -6.31
N LYS A 19 -6.54 12.44 -6.63
CA LYS A 19 -7.73 11.68 -6.26
C LYS A 19 -7.60 10.20 -6.65
N ASP A 20 -7.15 9.92 -7.86
CA ASP A 20 -7.08 8.56 -8.38
C ASP A 20 -6.03 7.72 -7.63
N VAL A 21 -4.93 8.35 -7.20
CA VAL A 21 -3.90 7.72 -6.35
C VAL A 21 -4.44 7.48 -4.94
N ALA A 22 -5.14 8.45 -4.36
CA ALA A 22 -5.79 8.29 -3.05
C ALA A 22 -6.86 7.19 -3.08
N PHE A 23 -7.53 7.00 -4.21
CA PHE A 23 -8.59 6.00 -4.39
C PHE A 23 -8.09 4.55 -4.47
N CYS A 24 -6.78 4.32 -4.57
CA CYS A 24 -6.18 3.01 -4.33
C CYS A 24 -6.40 2.52 -2.89
N SER A 25 -6.54 3.44 -1.93
CA SER A 25 -6.89 3.15 -0.55
C SER A 25 -8.40 3.17 -0.39
N LEU A 26 -8.99 2.06 0.06
CA LEU A 26 -10.42 2.01 0.34
C LEU A 26 -10.79 2.94 1.51
N LEU A 27 -9.90 3.07 2.50
CA LEU A 27 -10.06 4.03 3.61
C LEU A 27 -10.14 5.47 3.09
N LEU A 28 -9.14 5.92 2.32
CA LEU A 28 -9.11 7.29 1.79
C LEU A 28 -10.27 7.54 0.84
N ARG A 29 -10.64 6.56 0.00
CA ARG A 29 -11.82 6.67 -0.86
C ARG A 29 -13.08 6.97 -0.04
N ASN A 30 -13.37 6.15 0.97
CA ASN A 30 -14.56 6.32 1.81
C ASN A 30 -14.56 7.68 2.54
N ILE A 31 -13.41 8.11 3.07
CA ILE A 31 -13.26 9.42 3.72
C ILE A 31 -13.55 10.55 2.72
N LEU A 32 -12.93 10.51 1.54
CA LEU A 32 -13.05 11.55 0.50
C LEU A 32 -14.46 11.63 -0.10
N GLU A 33 -15.17 10.51 -0.19
CA GLU A 33 -16.56 10.48 -0.62
C GLU A 33 -17.52 11.07 0.44
N ASP A 34 -17.20 10.95 1.73
CA ASP A 34 -18.01 11.48 2.83
C ASP A 34 -17.78 12.99 3.07
N ILE A 35 -16.53 13.44 3.07
CA ILE A 35 -16.18 14.85 3.37
C ILE A 35 -16.35 15.80 2.17
N GLY A 36 -16.43 15.26 0.95
CA GLY A 36 -16.47 16.05 -0.29
C GLY A 36 -15.16 16.81 -0.57
N PRO A 37 -15.18 17.86 -1.42
CA PRO A 37 -13.98 18.64 -1.73
C PRO A 37 -13.59 19.52 -0.52
N SER A 38 -12.80 18.98 0.41
CA SER A 38 -12.17 19.73 1.50
C SER A 38 -10.71 20.05 1.17
N SER A 39 -10.17 21.10 1.79
CA SER A 39 -8.73 21.43 1.72
C SER A 39 -7.98 21.08 3.00
N ASP A 40 -8.67 20.51 4.00
CA ASP A 40 -8.06 20.13 5.26
C ASP A 40 -7.24 18.83 5.07
N PRO A 41 -5.99 18.78 5.58
CA PRO A 41 -5.18 17.56 5.51
C PRO A 41 -5.84 16.39 6.25
N ILE A 42 -5.77 15.20 5.65
CA ILE A 42 -6.24 13.95 6.25
C ILE A 42 -5.09 13.34 7.07
N PRO A 43 -5.20 13.26 8.41
CA PRO A 43 -4.13 12.73 9.24
C PRO A 43 -4.08 11.19 9.17
N LEU A 44 -2.87 10.64 9.03
CA LEU A 44 -2.57 9.21 9.03
C LEU A 44 -1.64 8.87 10.22
N PRO A 45 -2.19 8.85 11.46
CA PRO A 45 -1.38 8.78 12.68
C PRO A 45 -0.59 7.47 12.86
N ASN A 46 -0.92 6.43 12.09
CA ASN A 46 -0.29 5.11 12.18
C ASN A 46 0.67 4.81 11.02
N VAL A 47 0.98 5.80 10.18
CA VAL A 47 1.82 5.61 9.00
C VAL A 47 3.00 6.59 9.06
N SER A 48 4.22 6.06 9.16
CA SER A 48 5.43 6.91 9.10
C SER A 48 5.55 7.57 7.74
N THR A 49 6.38 8.62 7.66
CA THR A 49 6.69 9.29 6.41
C THR A 49 7.34 8.36 5.40
N ALA A 50 8.25 7.48 5.86
CA ALA A 50 8.94 6.54 4.99
C ALA A 50 7.98 5.51 4.39
N ALA A 51 7.13 4.91 5.23
CA ALA A 51 6.12 3.96 4.77
C ALA A 51 5.10 4.64 3.85
N LEU A 52 4.65 5.85 4.19
CA LEU A 52 3.70 6.61 3.36
C LEU A 52 4.27 6.92 1.98
N LYS A 53 5.54 7.34 1.88
CA LYS A 53 6.22 7.54 0.59
C LYS A 53 6.17 6.28 -0.27
N LYS A 54 6.44 5.13 0.34
CA LYS A 54 6.45 3.84 -0.36
C LYS A 54 5.05 3.39 -0.79
N VAL A 55 4.05 3.61 0.06
CA VAL A 55 2.65 3.36 -0.28
C VAL A 55 2.21 4.24 -1.45
N LEU A 56 2.53 5.53 -1.43
CA LEU A 56 2.14 6.45 -2.52
C LEU A 56 2.85 6.13 -3.84
N GLU A 57 4.11 5.67 -3.80
CA GLU A 57 4.82 5.15 -4.97
C GLU A 57 4.04 3.96 -5.59
N TYR A 58 3.61 3.01 -4.76
CA TYR A 58 2.79 1.88 -5.22
C TYR A 58 1.47 2.34 -5.84
N CYS A 59 0.74 3.20 -5.12
CA CYS A 59 -0.55 3.71 -5.57
C CYS A 59 -0.43 4.50 -6.88
N THR A 60 0.68 5.20 -7.13
CA THR A 60 0.86 5.96 -8.38
C THR A 60 0.96 5.06 -9.61
N ILE A 61 1.47 3.83 -9.44
CA ILE A 61 1.66 2.88 -10.54
C ILE A 61 0.42 2.01 -10.76
N HIS A 62 -0.25 1.67 -9.66
CA HIS A 62 -1.45 0.84 -9.66
C HIS A 62 -2.76 1.65 -9.59
N CYS A 63 -2.71 2.98 -9.70
CA CYS A 63 -3.92 3.80 -9.75
C CYS A 63 -4.72 3.52 -11.03
N GLY A 64 -6.02 3.31 -10.86
CA GLY A 64 -6.93 3.04 -11.98
C GLY A 64 -7.08 1.56 -12.34
N GLU A 65 -6.34 0.65 -11.71
CA GLU A 65 -6.75 -0.75 -11.66
C GLU A 65 -7.97 -0.85 -10.71
N GLU A 66 -9.06 -1.45 -11.18
CA GLU A 66 -10.20 -1.73 -10.29
C GLU A 66 -9.71 -2.63 -9.16
N PRO A 67 -10.07 -2.33 -7.88
CA PRO A 67 -9.71 -3.20 -6.78
C PRO A 67 -10.24 -4.61 -7.09
N PRO A 68 -9.43 -5.65 -6.89
CA PRO A 68 -9.86 -7.01 -7.18
C PRO A 68 -11.14 -7.33 -6.40
N ASP A 69 -12.09 -7.99 -7.07
CA ASP A 69 -13.39 -8.31 -6.50
C ASP A 69 -13.20 -9.11 -5.18
N PRO A 70 -13.85 -8.71 -4.07
CA PRO A 70 -13.69 -9.39 -2.80
C PRO A 70 -14.16 -10.85 -2.82
N ASP A 71 -15.03 -11.23 -3.78
CA ASP A 71 -15.55 -12.58 -3.98
C ASP A 71 -14.76 -13.39 -5.04
N GLU A 72 -13.72 -12.82 -5.67
CA GLU A 72 -12.76 -13.61 -6.44
C GLU A 72 -11.91 -14.46 -5.47
N ASP A 73 -12.43 -15.65 -5.19
CA ASP A 73 -11.78 -16.71 -4.45
C ASP A 73 -10.35 -16.93 -4.97
N ASP A 74 -9.36 -16.59 -4.13
CA ASP A 74 -7.94 -16.71 -4.42
C ASP A 74 -7.49 -18.19 -4.32
N THR A 75 -8.17 -19.09 -5.03
CA THR A 75 -7.86 -20.54 -5.06
C THR A 75 -6.58 -20.87 -5.81
N ARG A 76 -5.82 -19.89 -6.26
CA ARG A 76 -4.59 -20.15 -6.99
C ARG A 76 -3.44 -20.13 -6.00
N LYS A 77 -2.85 -21.32 -5.82
CA LYS A 77 -1.40 -21.48 -5.67
C LYS A 77 -0.72 -20.68 -6.79
N ARG A 78 -0.68 -19.35 -6.70
CA ARG A 78 0.07 -18.50 -7.61
C ARG A 78 1.51 -18.72 -7.20
N GLU A 79 2.27 -19.29 -8.12
CA GLU A 79 3.73 -19.30 -8.03
C GLU A 79 4.18 -17.90 -7.59
N ILE A 80 5.00 -17.82 -6.54
CA ILE A 80 5.49 -16.54 -6.02
C ILE A 80 6.39 -15.95 -7.11
N THR A 81 5.80 -15.08 -7.91
CA THR A 81 6.42 -14.47 -9.08
C THR A 81 6.18 -12.98 -8.96
N PHE A 82 7.23 -12.23 -9.25
CA PHE A 82 7.24 -10.77 -9.24
C PHE A 82 7.69 -10.32 -10.63
N ASN A 83 7.11 -9.23 -11.12
CA ASN A 83 7.70 -8.52 -12.25
C ASN A 83 8.95 -7.72 -11.80
N ASP A 84 9.70 -7.18 -12.75
CA ASP A 84 10.95 -6.44 -12.46
C ASP A 84 10.72 -5.24 -11.55
N TRP A 85 9.58 -4.54 -11.71
CA TRP A 85 9.24 -3.39 -10.88
C TRP A 85 8.89 -3.82 -9.45
N GLU A 86 8.05 -4.85 -9.27
CA GLU A 86 7.70 -5.40 -7.97
C GLU A 86 8.94 -5.89 -7.20
N CYS A 87 9.88 -6.53 -7.91
CA CYS A 87 11.17 -6.94 -7.34
C CYS A 87 11.94 -5.74 -6.77
N GLN A 88 12.03 -4.65 -7.53
CA GLN A 88 12.75 -3.44 -7.10
C GLN A 88 11.99 -2.70 -6.00
N PHE A 89 10.67 -2.65 -6.09
CA PHE A 89 9.81 -1.98 -5.13
C PHE A 89 9.90 -2.64 -3.75
N ILE A 90 9.86 -3.97 -3.69
CA ILE A 90 9.84 -4.74 -2.44
C ILE A 90 11.24 -5.18 -1.97
N ALA A 91 12.31 -4.76 -2.67
CA ALA A 91 13.70 -4.94 -2.28
C ALA A 91 14.10 -4.00 -1.14
N VAL A 92 13.47 -4.20 0.01
CA VAL A 92 13.71 -3.49 1.27
C VAL A 92 14.09 -4.49 2.37
N ASP A 93 14.58 -3.99 3.50
CA ASP A 93 14.85 -4.85 4.65
C ASP A 93 13.53 -5.37 5.28
N GLN A 94 13.64 -6.43 6.09
CA GLN A 94 12.49 -7.11 6.67
C GLN A 94 11.68 -6.19 7.60
N GLU A 95 12.33 -5.32 8.37
CA GLU A 95 11.63 -4.41 9.31
C GLU A 95 10.79 -3.40 8.54
N PHE A 96 11.37 -2.78 7.51
CA PHE A 96 10.65 -1.84 6.66
C PHE A 96 9.56 -2.51 5.81
N LEU A 97 9.76 -3.77 5.39
CA LEU A 97 8.72 -4.56 4.72
C LEU A 97 7.48 -4.74 5.60
N PHE A 98 7.67 -5.08 6.89
CA PHE A 98 6.55 -5.19 7.83
C PHE A 98 5.83 -3.85 8.02
N GLU A 99 6.58 -2.75 8.08
CA GLU A 99 6.02 -1.41 8.20
C GLU A 99 5.14 -1.04 6.99
N ILE A 100 5.61 -1.36 5.77
CA ILE A 100 4.83 -1.16 4.53
C ILE A 100 3.53 -1.97 4.58
N ILE A 101 3.59 -3.23 5.02
CA ILE A 101 2.40 -4.11 5.12
C ILE A 101 1.41 -3.56 6.15
N LEU A 102 1.88 -3.09 7.31
CA LEU A 102 1.03 -2.49 8.34
C LEU A 102 0.37 -1.21 7.83
N ALA A 103 1.11 -0.35 7.13
CA ALA A 103 0.58 0.85 6.49
C ALA A 103 -0.47 0.51 5.42
N ALA A 104 -0.19 -0.48 4.57
CA ALA A 104 -1.10 -0.95 3.53
C ALA A 104 -2.40 -1.53 4.13
N ASN A 105 -2.29 -2.27 5.23
CA ASN A 105 -3.44 -2.77 5.98
C ASN A 105 -4.25 -1.64 6.61
N TYR A 106 -3.59 -0.64 7.21
CA TYR A 106 -4.27 0.53 7.77
C TYR A 106 -5.02 1.33 6.70
N LEU A 107 -4.42 1.49 5.52
CA LEU A 107 -5.00 2.21 4.38
C LEU A 107 -5.93 1.33 3.53
N ASP A 108 -6.06 0.04 3.85
CA ASP A 108 -6.88 -0.92 3.12
C ASP A 108 -6.55 -0.98 1.62
N ILE A 109 -5.28 -1.29 1.31
CA ILE A 109 -4.73 -1.41 -0.04
C ILE A 109 -4.37 -2.88 -0.28
N LYS A 110 -5.36 -3.69 -0.70
CA LYS A 110 -5.23 -5.15 -0.86
C LYS A 110 -4.03 -5.58 -1.72
N GLY A 111 -3.82 -4.94 -2.87
CA GLY A 111 -2.71 -5.28 -3.77
C GLY A 111 -1.32 -5.13 -3.12
N LEU A 112 -1.14 -4.12 -2.26
CA LEU A 112 0.12 -3.90 -1.56
C LEU A 112 0.30 -4.87 -0.37
N ILE A 113 -0.79 -5.23 0.30
CA ILE A 113 -0.79 -6.29 1.33
C ILE A 113 -0.39 -7.62 0.70
N ASP A 114 -0.99 -7.97 -0.44
CA ASP A 114 -0.70 -9.22 -1.17
C ASP A 114 0.76 -9.26 -1.65
N LEU A 115 1.27 -8.14 -2.20
CA LEU A 115 2.67 -8.03 -2.63
C LEU A 115 3.65 -8.24 -1.47
N GLY A 116 3.40 -7.59 -0.33
CA GLY A 116 4.22 -7.75 0.87
C GLY A 116 4.14 -9.16 1.45
N CYS A 117 2.95 -9.77 1.50
CA CYS A 117 2.76 -11.14 1.96
C CYS A 117 3.49 -12.16 1.08
N LYS A 118 3.49 -11.98 -0.24
CA LYS A 118 4.27 -12.80 -1.18
C LYS A 118 5.76 -12.72 -0.87
N GLN A 119 6.29 -11.52 -0.62
CA GLN A 119 7.71 -11.34 -0.31
C GLN A 119 8.08 -11.97 1.04
N LEU A 120 7.22 -11.82 2.07
CA LEU A 120 7.40 -12.53 3.34
C LEU A 120 7.41 -14.04 3.17
N ALA A 121 6.49 -14.59 2.36
CA ALA A 121 6.44 -16.02 2.07
C ALA A 121 7.72 -16.51 1.37
N LEU A 122 8.27 -15.73 0.43
CA LEU A 122 9.56 -16.03 -0.21
C LEU A 122 10.71 -16.05 0.80
N MET A 123 10.77 -15.07 1.72
CA MET A 123 11.78 -15.01 2.76
C MET A 123 11.70 -16.22 3.71
N ILE A 124 10.50 -16.74 4.00
CA ILE A 124 10.31 -17.95 4.81
C ILE A 124 10.72 -19.21 4.03
N GLN A 125 10.37 -19.31 2.75
CA GLN A 125 10.75 -20.46 1.91
C GLN A 125 12.27 -20.54 1.68
N GLY A 126 12.96 -19.39 1.62
CA GLY A 126 14.41 -19.31 1.43
C GLY A 126 15.24 -19.59 2.70
N LYS A 127 14.62 -19.53 3.89
CA LYS A 127 15.27 -19.88 5.15
C LYS A 127 15.11 -21.38 5.39
N SER A 128 16.21 -22.14 5.32
CA SER A 128 16.22 -23.54 5.76
C SER A 128 15.88 -23.61 7.25
N THR A 129 15.27 -24.71 7.68
CA THR A 129 14.73 -25.01 9.02
C THR A 129 15.66 -24.79 10.23
N GLU A 130 16.89 -24.32 10.03
CA GLU A 130 17.90 -24.06 11.06
C GLU A 130 17.97 -22.58 11.52
N GLU A 131 17.24 -21.65 10.88
CA GLU A 131 17.26 -20.21 11.22
C GLU A 131 15.89 -19.62 11.65
N ILE A 132 14.92 -20.47 11.99
CA ILE A 132 13.58 -20.07 12.50
C ILE A 132 13.53 -20.25 14.01
#